data_AF-A0A101N0G5-F1
#
_entry.id   AF-A0A101N0G5-F1
#
_cell.length_a   1.000
_cell.length_b   1.000
_cell.length_c   1.000
_cell.angle_alpha   90.00
_cell.angle_beta   90.00
_cell.angle_gamma   90.00
#
_symmetry.space_group_name_H-M   'P 1'
#
loop_
_entity.id
_entity.type
_entity.pdbx_description
1 polymer ?
#
loop_
_entity_poly.entity_id
_entity_poly.type
_entity_poly.pdbx_seq_one_letter_code
_entity_poly.pdbx_strand_id
1 'polypeptide(L)'
;MRAQLGDQLVVESPATGATRRDGEIVGLHHEDGTPPYDVRWSDTDEVTLVFPGPDTHIRHIEPRSGRAGEQAGGASGGMPPDRAPNPGDVGRRIAAERRRQGLARAETARRAKMAPEYLAYLEERPAEPGLASLIRLADALGTTVAALRGGGADLPSGQGHALLHPQLQDLGPDECRARLSTHGVGRVAVSTPDGPAVLPVNYEVVDDAIAFRTMPGSAPAAAVGADVAFEVDHVNEIMSQGWSVLAVGPARVVTDPDEVRRLTDRAHTEPWAGGEREMWVSIRPRSLTGRRISPADQ
;
A
#
# COMPACT_ATOMS: atom_id res chain seq x y z
N MET A 1 -10.18 -17.05 -21.92
CA MET A 1 -9.34 -17.92 -22.77
C MET A 1 -9.68 -19.36 -22.41
N ARG A 2 -9.97 -20.25 -23.38
CA ARG A 2 -10.35 -21.65 -23.14
C ARG A 2 -9.51 -22.57 -24.03
N ALA A 3 -8.92 -23.62 -23.45
CA ALA A 3 -8.04 -24.58 -24.10
C ALA A 3 -8.61 -26.00 -24.08
N GLN A 4 -8.15 -26.81 -25.02
CA GLN A 4 -8.28 -28.27 -25.07
C GLN A 4 -6.88 -28.91 -25.03
N LEU A 5 -6.81 -30.17 -24.59
CA LEU A 5 -5.57 -30.93 -24.62
C LEU A 5 -5.09 -31.10 -26.07
N GLY A 6 -3.83 -30.77 -26.33
CA GLY A 6 -3.23 -30.76 -27.67
C GLY A 6 -3.26 -29.41 -28.39
N ASP A 7 -3.89 -28.38 -27.81
CA ASP A 7 -3.82 -27.02 -28.33
C ASP A 7 -2.42 -26.40 -28.15
N GLN A 8 -2.06 -25.43 -29.00
CA GLN A 8 -0.79 -24.73 -28.88
C GLN A 8 -0.98 -23.38 -28.18
N LEU A 9 -0.32 -23.19 -27.03
CA LEU A 9 -0.19 -21.89 -26.39
C LEU A 9 0.93 -21.10 -27.08
N VAL A 10 0.59 -19.92 -27.60
CA VAL A 10 1.57 -18.99 -28.19
C VAL A 10 1.68 -17.76 -27.29
N VAL A 11 2.91 -17.43 -26.90
CA VAL A 11 3.24 -16.20 -26.18
C VAL A 11 3.86 -15.23 -27.18
N GLU A 12 3.13 -14.18 -27.55
CA GLU A 12 3.67 -13.09 -28.35
C GLU A 12 4.49 -12.17 -27.44
N SER A 13 5.65 -11.74 -27.92
CA SER A 13 6.46 -10.73 -27.24
C SER A 13 6.40 -9.43 -28.05
N PRO A 14 5.94 -8.30 -27.48
CA PRO A 14 5.86 -7.03 -28.19
C PRO A 14 7.21 -6.29 -28.31
N ALA A 15 8.32 -6.88 -27.83
CA ALA A 15 9.64 -6.26 -27.85
C ALA A 15 10.46 -6.69 -29.07
N THR A 16 11.01 -5.72 -29.81
CA THR A 16 11.92 -5.94 -30.93
C THR A 16 13.15 -6.75 -30.47
N GLY A 17 13.19 -8.04 -30.79
CA GLY A 17 14.30 -8.94 -30.50
C GLY A 17 14.03 -10.12 -29.55
N ALA A 18 12.82 -10.26 -28.98
CA ALA A 18 12.44 -11.43 -28.21
C ALA A 18 11.82 -12.53 -29.10
N THR A 19 12.34 -13.75 -29.02
CA THR A 19 11.81 -14.91 -29.75
C THR A 19 10.41 -15.23 -29.25
N ARG A 20 9.43 -15.15 -30.16
CA ARG A 20 8.11 -15.76 -30.01
C ARG A 20 8.27 -17.16 -29.42
N ARG A 21 7.54 -17.48 -28.36
CA ARG A 21 7.62 -18.78 -27.68
C ARG A 21 6.29 -19.50 -27.78
N ASP A 22 6.33 -20.76 -28.17
CA ASP A 22 5.17 -21.62 -28.30
C ASP A 22 5.37 -22.95 -27.55
N GLY A 23 4.25 -23.55 -27.13
CA GLY A 23 4.24 -24.84 -26.44
C GLY A 23 2.88 -25.51 -26.52
N GLU A 24 2.85 -26.83 -26.40
CA GLU A 24 1.64 -27.64 -26.46
C GLU A 24 1.00 -27.78 -25.09
N ILE A 25 -0.32 -27.60 -24.99
CA ILE A 25 -1.08 -27.78 -23.76
C ILE A 25 -1.29 -29.28 -23.55
N VAL A 26 -0.54 -29.83 -22.59
CA VAL A 26 -0.53 -31.26 -22.25
C VAL A 26 -1.35 -31.59 -20.99
N GLY A 27 -1.81 -30.57 -20.26
CA GLY A 27 -2.64 -30.72 -19.06
C GLY A 27 -3.58 -29.54 -18.85
N LEU A 28 -4.82 -29.82 -18.46
CA LEU A 28 -5.82 -28.83 -18.04
C LEU A 28 -6.15 -29.06 -16.56
N HIS A 29 -6.16 -27.97 -15.78
CA HIS A 29 -6.51 -28.03 -14.35
C HIS A 29 -7.98 -27.73 -14.09
N HIS A 30 -8.69 -27.17 -15.07
CA HIS A 30 -10.12 -26.89 -15.00
C HIS A 30 -10.88 -27.58 -16.14
N GLU A 31 -12.01 -28.23 -15.80
CA GLU A 31 -12.85 -28.96 -16.76
C GLU A 31 -13.48 -28.05 -17.84
N ASP A 32 -13.60 -26.75 -17.57
CA ASP A 32 -14.13 -25.74 -18.50
C ASP A 32 -13.07 -25.20 -19.48
N GLY A 33 -11.84 -25.74 -19.42
CA GLY A 33 -10.71 -25.35 -20.25
C GLY A 33 -10.12 -23.99 -19.88
N THR A 34 -10.47 -23.40 -18.75
CA THR A 34 -9.84 -22.16 -18.27
C THR A 34 -8.43 -22.44 -17.72
N PRO A 35 -7.53 -21.43 -17.72
CA PRO A 35 -6.19 -21.60 -17.18
C PRO A 35 -6.22 -21.82 -15.65
N PRO A 36 -5.20 -22.46 -15.08
CA PRO A 36 -3.88 -22.69 -15.66
C PRO A 36 -3.76 -23.95 -16.52
N TYR A 37 -2.72 -23.95 -17.38
CA TYR A 37 -2.42 -25.03 -18.32
C TYR A 37 -1.03 -25.60 -18.05
N ASP A 38 -0.86 -26.92 -18.13
CA ASP A 38 0.47 -27.50 -18.24
C ASP A 38 0.91 -27.44 -19.70
N VAL A 39 1.95 -26.67 -19.98
CA VAL A 39 2.44 -26.40 -21.33
C VAL A 39 3.83 -27.01 -21.50
N ARG A 40 3.97 -27.89 -22.48
CA ARG A 40 5.24 -28.43 -22.95
C ARG A 40 5.84 -27.50 -23.99
N TRP A 41 6.92 -26.79 -23.65
CA TRP A 41 7.49 -25.77 -24.52
C TRP A 41 8.23 -26.37 -25.72
N SER A 42 8.03 -25.80 -26.90
CA SER A 42 8.64 -26.32 -28.14
C SER A 42 10.16 -26.06 -28.23
N ASP A 43 10.69 -25.14 -27.43
CA ASP A 43 12.12 -24.80 -27.39
C ASP A 43 12.93 -25.65 -26.39
N THR A 44 12.33 -26.05 -25.27
CA THR A 44 13.01 -26.78 -24.19
C THR A 44 12.47 -28.18 -23.92
N ASP A 45 11.30 -28.54 -24.49
CA ASP A 45 10.52 -29.76 -24.21
C ASP A 45 10.13 -29.95 -22.72
N GLU A 46 10.33 -28.92 -21.89
CA GLU A 46 9.94 -28.92 -20.48
C GLU A 46 8.45 -28.59 -20.32
N VAL A 47 7.80 -29.26 -19.37
CA VAL A 47 6.41 -28.99 -18.99
C VAL A 47 6.37 -27.98 -17.85
N THR A 48 5.66 -26.87 -18.03
CA THR A 48 5.50 -25.84 -16.99
C THR A 48 4.03 -25.44 -16.85
N LEU A 49 3.60 -25.14 -15.63
CA LEU A 49 2.28 -24.57 -15.36
C LEU A 49 2.23 -23.10 -15.78
N VAL A 50 1.36 -22.76 -16.73
CA VAL A 50 1.26 -21.43 -17.35
C VAL A 50 -0.06 -20.75 -17.00
N PHE A 51 0.05 -19.50 -16.55
CA PHE A 51 -1.05 -18.56 -16.39
C PHE A 51 -0.98 -17.55 -17.54
N PRO A 52 -1.81 -17.70 -18.59
CA PRO A 52 -1.74 -16.89 -19.80
C PRO A 52 -2.00 -15.41 -19.51
N GLY A 53 -1.06 -14.56 -19.94
CA GLY A 53 -1.18 -13.09 -19.92
C GLY A 53 -1.85 -12.53 -21.18
N PRO A 54 -2.02 -11.20 -21.29
CA PRO A 54 -2.71 -10.56 -22.41
C PRO A 54 -2.05 -10.82 -23.78
N ASP A 55 -0.74 -11.09 -23.81
CA ASP A 55 0.01 -11.37 -25.04
C ASP A 55 0.03 -12.85 -25.42
N THR A 56 -0.77 -13.66 -24.73
CA THR A 56 -0.89 -15.08 -25.02
C THR A 56 -2.17 -15.35 -25.80
N HIS A 57 -2.11 -16.28 -26.75
CA HIS A 57 -3.29 -16.77 -27.43
C HIS A 57 -3.16 -18.27 -27.64
N ILE A 58 -4.30 -18.96 -27.57
CA ILE A 58 -4.38 -20.39 -27.87
C ILE A 58 -4.65 -20.54 -29.35
N ARG A 59 -3.86 -21.38 -29.99
CA ARG A 59 -4.12 -21.88 -31.34
C ARG A 59 -4.65 -23.30 -31.21
N HIS A 60 -5.95 -23.43 -31.47
CA HIS A 60 -6.58 -24.74 -31.59
C HIS A 60 -6.04 -25.44 -32.83
N ILE A 61 -5.37 -26.57 -32.65
CA ILE A 61 -4.91 -27.39 -33.77
C ILE A 61 -6.04 -28.37 -34.07
N GLU A 62 -6.92 -28.00 -35.01
CA GLU A 62 -7.87 -28.97 -35.55
C GLU A 62 -7.13 -30.15 -36.19
N PRO A 63 -7.61 -31.40 -36.04
CA PRO A 63 -7.13 -32.51 -36.85
C PRO A 63 -7.41 -32.17 -38.31
N ARG A 64 -6.35 -32.11 -39.14
CA ARG A 64 -6.44 -31.80 -40.57
C ARG A 64 -7.61 -32.53 -41.25
N SER A 65 -8.64 -31.78 -41.62
CA SER A 65 -9.50 -32.09 -42.74
C SER A 65 -9.76 -30.78 -43.52
N GLY A 66 -9.79 -30.88 -44.84
CA GLY A 66 -9.40 -29.80 -45.73
C GLY A 66 -10.46 -28.74 -46.06
N ARG A 67 -9.91 -27.61 -46.55
CA ARG A 67 -10.46 -26.67 -47.56
C ARG A 67 -11.55 -25.66 -47.18
N ALA A 68 -11.13 -24.40 -47.38
CA ALA A 68 -11.72 -23.34 -48.24
C ALA A 68 -12.73 -22.32 -47.65
N GLY A 69 -12.43 -21.04 -47.94
CA GLY A 69 -13.33 -19.86 -47.94
C GLY A 69 -13.61 -19.25 -46.55
N GLU A 70 -13.82 -17.96 -46.35
CA GLU A 70 -13.78 -16.74 -47.15
C GLU A 70 -13.89 -15.53 -46.18
N GLN A 71 -13.73 -14.32 -46.72
CA GLN A 71 -13.52 -12.98 -46.12
C GLN A 71 -14.46 -12.41 -45.02
N ALA A 72 -13.96 -11.28 -44.48
CA ALA A 72 -14.63 -10.07 -43.94
C ALA A 72 -14.76 -9.99 -42.40
N GLY A 73 -14.46 -8.88 -41.71
CA GLY A 73 -14.12 -7.52 -42.13
C GLY A 73 -13.62 -6.70 -40.93
N GLY A 74 -12.88 -5.63 -41.21
CA GLY A 74 -12.33 -4.73 -40.20
C GLY A 74 -13.37 -3.81 -39.55
N ALA A 75 -13.11 -3.43 -38.31
CA ALA A 75 -13.65 -2.21 -37.72
C ALA A 75 -12.68 -1.71 -36.63
N SER A 76 -12.00 -0.62 -36.97
CA SER A 76 -11.31 0.28 -36.05
C SER A 76 -12.30 0.89 -35.04
N GLY A 77 -12.06 0.72 -33.74
CA GLY A 77 -12.80 1.36 -32.67
C GLY A 77 -11.86 2.11 -31.72
N GLY A 78 -11.97 3.44 -31.71
CA GLY A 78 -11.08 4.38 -31.03
C GLY A 78 -11.08 4.31 -29.50
N MET A 79 -10.01 4.86 -28.93
CA MET A 79 -9.75 5.01 -27.50
C MET A 79 -10.72 6.02 -26.85
N PRO A 80 -11.40 5.70 -25.73
CA PRO A 80 -12.09 6.71 -24.92
C PRO A 80 -11.12 7.39 -23.93
N PRO A 81 -11.35 8.67 -23.57
CA PRO A 81 -10.45 9.44 -22.73
C PRO A 81 -10.64 9.21 -21.22
N ASP A 82 -9.53 9.41 -20.52
CA ASP A 82 -9.31 9.80 -19.12
C ASP A 82 -10.36 9.39 -18.07
N ARG A 83 -10.13 8.22 -17.46
CA ARG A 83 -10.78 7.76 -16.24
C ARG A 83 -9.78 7.96 -15.10
N ALA A 84 -10.19 8.64 -14.03
CA ALA A 84 -9.35 8.87 -12.85
C ALA A 84 -8.64 7.58 -12.41
N PRO A 85 -7.34 7.62 -12.06
CA PRO A 85 -6.58 6.44 -11.68
C PRO A 85 -7.26 5.68 -10.54
N ASN A 86 -7.52 4.39 -10.72
CA ASN A 86 -8.05 3.51 -9.67
C ASN A 86 -7.13 2.28 -9.50
N PRO A 87 -5.97 2.41 -8.83
CA PRO A 87 -4.89 1.43 -8.80
C PRO A 87 -5.19 0.03 -8.25
N GLY A 88 -6.39 -0.24 -7.71
CA GLY A 88 -6.60 -1.38 -6.81
C GLY A 88 -5.72 -1.30 -5.55
N ASP A 89 -5.90 -2.23 -4.62
CA ASP A 89 -5.21 -2.18 -3.32
C ASP A 89 -3.70 -2.38 -3.42
N VAL A 90 -3.27 -3.34 -4.25
CA VAL A 90 -1.85 -3.65 -4.45
C VAL A 90 -1.13 -2.47 -5.09
N GLY A 91 -1.73 -1.86 -6.12
CA GLY A 91 -1.19 -0.66 -6.77
C GLY A 91 -1.04 0.54 -5.83
N ARG A 92 -2.06 0.77 -4.99
CA ARG A 92 -2.01 1.81 -3.94
C ARG A 92 -0.86 1.58 -2.97
N ARG A 93 -0.66 0.34 -2.52
CA ARG A 93 0.42 -0.02 -1.57
C ARG A 93 1.80 0.09 -2.19
N ILE A 94 1.98 -0.35 -3.44
CA ILE A 94 3.24 -0.17 -4.19
C ILE A 94 3.58 1.32 -4.29
N ALA A 95 2.62 2.17 -4.69
CA ALA A 95 2.83 3.61 -4.81
C ALA A 95 3.14 4.26 -3.45
N ALA A 96 2.45 3.83 -2.39
CA ALA A 96 2.67 4.34 -1.04
C ALA A 96 4.08 3.98 -0.52
N GLU A 97 4.49 2.71 -0.64
CA GLU A 97 5.80 2.25 -0.19
C GLU A 97 6.94 2.93 -0.97
N ARG A 98 6.77 3.08 -2.29
CA ARG A 98 7.71 3.81 -3.13
C ARG A 98 7.89 5.26 -2.66
N ARG A 99 6.79 5.97 -2.39
CA ARG A 99 6.83 7.36 -1.90
C ARG A 99 7.47 7.46 -0.51
N ARG A 100 7.18 6.50 0.38
CA ARG A 100 7.80 6.41 1.71
C ARG A 100 9.32 6.34 1.65
N GLN A 101 9.86 5.66 0.64
CA GLN A 101 11.30 5.53 0.42
C GLN A 101 11.91 6.63 -0.46
N GLY A 102 11.13 7.64 -0.86
CA GLY A 102 11.61 8.72 -1.72
C GLY A 102 12.05 8.26 -3.12
N LEU A 103 11.56 7.10 -3.58
CA LEU A 103 11.96 6.53 -4.87
C LEU A 103 11.10 7.08 -6.03
N ALA A 104 11.76 7.51 -7.09
CA ALA A 104 11.08 7.83 -8.35
C ALA A 104 10.53 6.55 -8.99
N ARG A 105 9.41 6.65 -9.72
CA ARG A 105 8.79 5.48 -10.38
C ARG A 105 9.76 4.76 -11.33
N ALA A 106 10.47 5.52 -12.17
CA ALA A 106 11.48 4.96 -13.07
C ALA A 106 12.60 4.23 -12.31
N GLU A 107 12.98 4.75 -11.13
CA GLU A 107 14.01 4.14 -10.30
C GLU A 107 13.54 2.81 -9.69
N THR A 108 12.33 2.78 -9.15
CA THR A 108 11.73 1.55 -8.61
C THR A 108 11.58 0.49 -9.69
N ALA A 109 11.10 0.86 -10.88
CA ALA A 109 10.95 -0.06 -12.00
C ALA A 109 12.29 -0.68 -12.41
N ARG A 110 13.35 0.14 -12.49
CA ARG A 110 14.71 -0.30 -12.76
C ARG A 110 15.22 -1.29 -11.72
N ARG A 111 15.04 -1.00 -10.43
CA ARG A 111 15.41 -1.91 -9.32
C ARG A 111 14.63 -3.23 -9.37
N ALA A 112 13.33 -3.15 -9.64
CA ALA A 112 12.44 -4.30 -9.75
C ALA A 112 12.55 -5.05 -11.09
N LYS A 113 13.50 -4.67 -11.95
CA LYS A 113 13.74 -5.25 -13.28
C LYS A 113 12.45 -5.34 -14.10
N MET A 114 11.69 -4.24 -14.15
CA MET A 114 10.46 -4.12 -14.93
C MET A 114 10.40 -2.81 -15.69
N ALA A 115 9.53 -2.74 -16.71
CA ALA A 115 9.31 -1.53 -17.48
C ALA A 115 8.66 -0.43 -16.61
N PRO A 116 9.11 0.84 -16.69
CA PRO A 116 8.48 1.96 -15.99
C PRO A 116 6.98 2.11 -16.26
N GLU A 117 6.56 1.77 -17.48
CA GLU A 117 5.16 1.81 -17.93
C GLU A 117 4.33 0.72 -17.25
N TYR A 118 4.92 -0.45 -17.02
CA TYR A 118 4.26 -1.53 -16.28
C TYR A 118 4.07 -1.15 -14.80
N LEU A 119 5.08 -0.52 -14.19
CA LEU A 119 4.90 0.01 -12.83
C LEU A 119 3.87 1.14 -12.78
N ALA A 120 3.85 2.04 -13.76
CA ALA A 120 2.83 3.09 -13.86
C ALA A 120 1.42 2.48 -13.97
N TYR A 121 1.27 1.46 -14.81
CA TYR A 121 0.03 0.71 -14.96
C TYR A 121 -0.43 0.08 -13.64
N LEU A 122 0.47 -0.59 -12.91
CA LEU A 122 0.16 -1.15 -11.59
C LEU A 122 -0.25 -0.07 -10.58
N GLU A 123 0.36 1.13 -10.63
CA GLU A 123 0.05 2.24 -9.71
C GLU A 123 -1.17 3.07 -10.09
N GLU A 124 -1.73 2.91 -11.29
CA GLU A 124 -2.79 3.78 -11.80
C GLU A 124 -4.06 3.03 -12.18
N ARG A 125 -3.97 1.72 -12.41
CA ARG A 125 -5.08 0.88 -12.86
C ARG A 125 -5.28 -0.33 -11.95
N PRO A 126 -6.52 -0.85 -11.87
CA PRO A 126 -6.78 -2.04 -11.07
C PRO A 126 -6.10 -3.22 -11.79
N ALA A 127 -5.05 -3.75 -11.16
CA ALA A 127 -4.23 -4.80 -11.72
C ALA A 127 -3.88 -5.83 -10.65
N GLU A 128 -3.83 -7.10 -11.04
CA GLU A 128 -3.38 -8.21 -10.20
C GLU A 128 -2.00 -8.67 -10.69
N PRO A 129 -0.90 -8.09 -10.15
CA PRO A 129 0.43 -8.52 -10.54
C PRO A 129 0.69 -9.95 -10.10
N GLY A 130 1.29 -10.73 -11.00
CA GLY A 130 1.74 -12.08 -10.71
C GLY A 130 2.78 -12.11 -9.58
N LEU A 131 2.92 -13.28 -8.94
CA LEU A 131 3.81 -13.47 -7.77
C LEU A 131 5.26 -13.05 -8.07
N ALA A 132 5.79 -13.34 -9.25
CA ALA A 132 7.15 -12.96 -9.64
C ALA A 132 7.34 -11.43 -9.71
N SER A 133 6.35 -10.69 -10.21
CA SER A 133 6.37 -9.22 -10.22
C SER A 133 6.32 -8.67 -8.79
N LEU A 134 5.51 -9.28 -7.93
CA LEU A 134 5.44 -8.90 -6.52
C LEU A 134 6.72 -9.19 -5.76
N ILE A 135 7.40 -10.31 -6.01
CA ILE A 135 8.69 -10.62 -5.39
C ILE A 135 9.73 -9.57 -5.77
N ARG A 136 9.83 -9.22 -7.06
CA ARG A 136 10.78 -8.20 -7.53
C ARG A 136 10.46 -6.80 -7.01
N LEU A 137 9.18 -6.46 -6.89
CA LEU A 137 8.75 -5.20 -6.28
C LEU A 137 9.02 -5.18 -4.78
N ALA A 138 8.75 -6.27 -4.08
CA ALA A 138 9.01 -6.42 -2.67
C ALA A 138 10.51 -6.24 -2.37
N ASP A 139 11.38 -6.91 -3.13
CA ASP A 139 12.83 -6.76 -3.05
C ASP A 139 13.29 -5.32 -3.34
N ALA A 140 12.84 -4.73 -4.46
CA ALA A 140 13.21 -3.37 -4.86
C ALA A 140 12.73 -2.28 -3.89
N LEU A 141 11.62 -2.55 -3.20
CA LEU A 141 10.99 -1.67 -2.21
C LEU A 141 11.33 -2.10 -0.78
N GLY A 142 12.27 -3.02 -0.54
CA GLY A 142 12.60 -3.49 0.82
C GLY A 142 11.37 -3.81 1.67
N THR A 143 10.39 -4.52 1.09
CA THR A 143 9.11 -4.93 1.71
C THR A 143 8.84 -6.43 1.45
N THR A 144 7.66 -6.93 1.83
CA THR A 144 7.26 -8.34 1.56
C THR A 144 6.10 -8.42 0.56
N VAL A 145 6.01 -9.57 -0.11
CA VAL A 145 4.85 -9.90 -0.96
C VAL A 145 3.55 -9.86 -0.15
N ALA A 146 3.58 -10.33 1.10
CA ALA A 146 2.44 -10.27 2.00
C ALA A 146 2.00 -8.82 2.23
N ALA A 147 2.92 -7.92 2.60
CA ALA A 147 2.62 -6.50 2.80
C ALA A 147 2.03 -5.83 1.54
N LEU A 148 2.60 -6.11 0.35
CA LEU A 148 2.05 -5.61 -0.91
C LEU A 148 0.65 -6.14 -1.21
N ARG A 149 0.37 -7.40 -0.84
CA ARG A 149 -0.96 -8.02 -0.94
C ARG A 149 -1.92 -7.64 0.19
N GLY A 150 -1.44 -6.98 1.23
CA GLY A 150 -2.23 -6.65 2.43
C GLY A 150 -2.31 -7.78 3.45
N GLY A 151 -1.54 -8.86 3.27
CA GLY A 151 -1.33 -9.86 4.31
C GLY A 151 -0.60 -9.23 5.50
N GLY A 152 -1.13 -9.44 6.70
CA GLY A 152 -0.64 -8.84 7.94
C GLY A 152 -1.34 -7.55 8.35
N ALA A 153 -2.30 -7.04 7.57
CA ALA A 153 -3.07 -5.84 7.94
C ALA A 153 -3.91 -6.02 9.23
N ASP A 154 -4.30 -7.26 9.54
CA ASP A 154 -5.05 -7.61 10.75
C ASP A 154 -4.16 -8.09 11.91
N LEU A 155 -2.83 -8.10 11.74
CA LEU A 155 -1.89 -8.52 12.78
C LEU A 155 -1.28 -7.29 13.49
N PRO A 156 -0.99 -7.36 14.80
CA PRO A 156 -0.33 -6.27 15.51
C PRO A 156 1.06 -5.99 14.94
N SER A 157 1.44 -4.71 14.84
CA SER A 157 2.78 -4.33 14.38
C SER A 157 3.89 -4.95 15.23
N GLY A 158 5.05 -5.25 14.61
CA GLY A 158 6.25 -5.74 15.28
C GLY A 158 6.48 -7.26 15.20
N GLN A 159 5.83 -7.96 14.26
CA GLN A 159 6.04 -9.41 14.04
C GLN A 159 7.32 -9.73 13.24
N GLY A 160 8.07 -8.72 12.81
CA GLY A 160 9.34 -8.86 12.11
C GLY A 160 10.47 -9.35 13.02
N HIS A 161 11.54 -9.87 12.42
CA HIS A 161 12.75 -10.28 13.17
C HIS A 161 13.57 -9.05 13.56
N ALA A 162 14.04 -8.98 14.81
CA ALA A 162 14.87 -7.87 15.27
C ALA A 162 16.14 -7.69 14.42
N LEU A 163 16.58 -6.43 14.24
CA LEU A 163 17.84 -6.10 13.57
C LEU A 163 19.04 -6.72 14.32
N LEU A 164 20.10 -7.04 13.58
CA LEU A 164 21.42 -7.28 14.17
C LEU A 164 22.00 -5.92 14.59
N HIS A 165 22.23 -5.73 15.89
CA HIS A 165 22.74 -4.49 16.50
C HIS A 165 21.83 -3.25 16.32
N PRO A 166 20.59 -3.26 16.84
CA PRO A 166 19.72 -2.09 16.78
C PRO A 166 20.25 -0.98 17.70
N GLN A 167 20.17 0.27 17.23
CA GLN A 167 20.43 1.45 18.05
C GLN A 167 19.15 2.24 18.28
N LEU A 168 18.92 2.61 19.53
CA LEU A 168 17.86 3.55 19.93
C LEU A 168 18.48 4.95 20.01
N GLN A 169 17.99 5.86 19.18
CA GLN A 169 18.49 7.23 19.07
C GLN A 169 17.40 8.23 19.50
N ASP A 170 17.80 9.30 20.17
CA ASP A 170 16.94 10.47 20.42
C ASP A 170 16.71 11.22 19.10
N LEU A 171 15.46 11.65 18.85
CA LEU A 171 15.15 12.58 17.76
C LEU A 171 15.26 14.03 18.24
N GLY A 172 15.79 14.89 17.38
CA GLY A 172 15.83 16.34 17.63
C GLY A 172 14.43 16.96 17.60
N PRO A 173 14.22 18.15 18.21
CA PRO A 173 12.90 18.81 18.25
C PRO A 173 12.26 19.02 16.87
N ASP A 174 13.06 19.36 15.86
CA ASP A 174 12.57 19.61 14.50
C ASP A 174 12.23 18.31 13.75
N GLU A 175 12.96 17.23 14.03
CA GLU A 175 12.59 15.90 13.54
C GLU A 175 11.27 15.44 14.18
N CYS A 176 11.08 15.65 15.49
CA CYS A 176 9.82 15.34 16.16
C CYS A 176 8.65 16.09 15.52
N ARG A 177 8.80 17.41 15.27
CA ARG A 177 7.77 18.21 14.57
C ARG A 177 7.51 17.70 13.16
N ALA A 178 8.56 17.38 12.40
CA ALA A 178 8.41 16.84 11.05
C ALA A 178 7.66 15.49 11.04
N ARG A 179 7.90 14.64 12.04
CA ARG A 179 7.21 13.35 12.19
C ARG A 179 5.78 13.47 12.68
N LEU A 180 5.49 14.44 13.55
CA LEU A 180 4.14 14.78 13.98
C LEU A 180 3.29 15.31 12.81
N SER A 181 3.90 15.82 11.74
CA SER A 181 3.19 16.26 10.52
C SER A 181 2.12 17.32 10.82
N THR A 182 1.21 17.57 9.88
CA THR A 182 0.06 18.46 10.05
C THR A 182 -1.19 17.75 10.56
N HIS A 183 -1.32 16.44 10.33
CA HIS A 183 -2.47 15.64 10.74
C HIS A 183 -2.15 14.15 10.71
N GLY A 184 -3.02 13.34 11.31
CA GLY A 184 -2.94 11.88 11.23
C GLY A 184 -3.78 11.20 12.30
N VAL A 185 -3.40 9.97 12.64
CA VAL A 185 -3.93 9.25 13.80
C VAL A 185 -2.83 9.12 14.84
N GLY A 186 -3.16 9.46 16.08
CA GLY A 186 -2.30 9.25 17.24
C GLY A 186 -3.09 8.63 18.38
N ARG A 187 -2.45 8.50 19.54
CA ARG A 187 -3.09 8.00 20.75
C ARG A 187 -2.96 9.02 21.87
N VAL A 188 -4.04 9.25 22.58
CA VAL A 188 -4.05 10.05 23.80
C VAL A 188 -4.19 9.15 25.01
N ALA A 189 -3.29 9.30 25.97
CA ALA A 189 -3.38 8.67 27.28
C ALA A 189 -4.16 9.59 28.23
N VAL A 190 -5.24 9.07 28.78
CA VAL A 190 -6.14 9.77 29.70
C VAL A 190 -6.31 8.98 30.99
N SER A 191 -6.63 9.67 32.08
CA SER A 191 -7.06 9.02 33.32
C SER A 191 -8.59 8.94 33.34
N THR A 192 -9.14 7.74 33.41
CA THR A 192 -10.58 7.49 33.57
C THR A 192 -10.87 6.95 34.97
N PRO A 193 -12.15 6.88 35.39
CA PRO A 193 -12.52 6.26 36.66
C PRO A 193 -12.08 4.79 36.80
N ASP A 194 -11.98 4.07 35.68
CA ASP A 194 -11.57 2.65 35.64
C ASP A 194 -10.04 2.48 35.56
N GLY A 195 -9.29 3.58 35.46
CA GLY A 195 -7.84 3.60 35.37
C GLY A 195 -7.30 4.36 34.15
N PRO A 196 -5.98 4.30 33.88
CA PRO A 196 -5.40 4.90 32.69
C PRO A 196 -5.89 4.18 31.42
N ALA A 197 -6.26 4.95 30.40
CA ALA A 197 -6.68 4.44 29.10
C ALA A 197 -5.91 5.14 27.97
N VAL A 198 -5.59 4.39 26.91
CA VAL A 198 -4.93 4.91 25.70
C VAL A 198 -5.92 4.78 24.54
N LEU A 199 -6.27 5.90 23.92
CA LEU A 199 -7.37 5.99 22.97
C LEU A 199 -6.88 6.57 21.64
N PRO A 200 -7.23 5.95 20.50
CA PRO A 200 -6.89 6.50 19.20
C PRO A 200 -7.71 7.76 18.91
N VAL A 201 -7.08 8.78 18.36
CA VAL A 201 -7.73 10.02 17.91
C VAL A 201 -7.17 10.45 16.56
N ASN A 202 -8.04 10.97 15.69
CA ASN A 202 -7.59 11.76 14.54
C ASN A 202 -7.19 13.13 15.06
N TYR A 203 -5.99 13.59 14.70
CA TYR A 203 -5.46 14.85 15.16
C TYR A 203 -5.05 15.76 14.02
N GLU A 204 -4.99 17.05 14.33
CA GLU A 204 -4.47 18.13 13.52
C GLU A 204 -3.42 18.88 14.34
N VAL A 205 -2.41 19.43 13.67
CA VAL A 205 -1.39 20.29 14.29
C VAL A 205 -1.54 21.70 13.74
N VAL A 206 -1.92 22.63 14.62
CA VAL A 206 -2.10 24.04 14.30
C VAL A 206 -1.38 24.87 15.35
N ASP A 207 -0.46 25.73 14.91
CA ASP A 207 0.32 26.63 15.77
C ASP A 207 1.01 25.90 16.95
N ASP A 208 1.66 24.77 16.63
CA ASP A 208 2.30 23.84 17.57
C ASP A 208 1.37 23.19 18.61
N ALA A 209 0.06 23.37 18.47
CA ALA A 209 -0.95 22.69 19.27
C ALA A 209 -1.48 21.45 18.54
N ILE A 210 -1.61 20.35 19.26
CA ILE A 210 -2.21 19.10 18.78
C ILE A 210 -3.69 19.16 19.13
N ALA A 211 -4.56 19.19 18.14
CA ALA A 211 -6.00 19.29 18.32
C ALA A 211 -6.71 18.04 17.79
N PHE A 212 -7.75 17.60 18.48
CA PHE A 212 -8.62 16.51 18.01
C PHE A 212 -10.08 16.79 18.33
N ARG A 213 -10.98 16.18 17.57
CA ARG A 213 -12.43 16.28 17.77
C ARG A 213 -12.95 15.10 18.58
N THR A 214 -13.86 15.39 19.50
CA THR A 214 -14.57 14.36 20.28
C THR A 214 -15.99 14.81 20.67
N MET A 215 -16.67 14.02 21.50
CA MET A 215 -17.95 14.39 22.12
C MET A 215 -17.78 14.60 23.63
N PRO A 216 -18.53 15.54 24.25
CA PRO A 216 -18.60 15.62 25.70
C PRO A 216 -18.97 14.27 26.34
N GLY A 217 -18.33 13.93 27.45
CA GLY A 217 -18.57 12.66 28.16
C GLY A 217 -17.99 11.40 27.50
N SER A 218 -17.38 11.51 26.31
CA SER A 218 -16.67 10.39 25.69
C SER A 218 -15.33 10.12 26.40
N ALA A 219 -14.77 8.91 26.21
CA ALA A 219 -13.50 8.55 26.84
C ALA A 219 -12.34 9.53 26.50
N PRO A 220 -12.14 10.01 25.25
CA PRO A 220 -11.11 11.01 24.96
C PRO A 220 -11.36 12.37 25.62
N ALA A 221 -12.61 12.71 25.96
CA ALA A 221 -12.92 13.97 26.64
C ALA A 221 -12.38 14.02 28.08
N ALA A 222 -12.04 12.86 28.68
CA ALA A 222 -11.36 12.78 29.96
C ALA A 222 -9.95 13.40 29.95
N ALA A 223 -9.39 13.72 28.77
CA ALA A 223 -8.15 14.47 28.66
C ALA A 223 -8.27 15.88 29.26
N VAL A 224 -9.45 16.50 29.16
CA VAL A 224 -9.65 17.92 29.47
C VAL A 224 -9.35 18.23 30.93
N GLY A 225 -8.54 19.27 31.15
CA GLY A 225 -8.21 19.75 32.49
C GLY A 225 -7.05 19.01 33.15
N ALA A 226 -6.44 18.04 32.47
CA ALA A 226 -5.28 17.31 32.93
C ALA A 226 -4.08 17.48 32.00
N ASP A 227 -2.89 17.16 32.53
CA ASP A 227 -1.74 16.86 31.69
C ASP A 227 -1.89 15.48 31.07
N VAL A 228 -1.78 15.42 29.74
CA VAL A 228 -1.92 14.18 28.99
C VAL A 228 -0.65 13.88 28.21
N ALA A 229 -0.46 12.58 27.94
CA ALA A 229 0.50 12.13 26.96
C ALA A 229 -0.22 11.86 25.64
N PHE A 230 0.36 12.35 24.54
CA PHE A 230 -0.08 12.09 23.19
C PHE A 230 1.07 11.47 22.41
N GLU A 231 0.78 10.43 21.64
CA GLU A 231 1.79 9.63 20.97
C GLU A 231 1.41 9.35 19.52
N VAL A 232 2.41 9.44 18.66
CA VAL A 232 2.37 8.98 17.27
C VAL A 232 3.62 8.15 17.00
N ASP A 233 3.45 7.04 16.29
CA ASP A 233 4.54 6.18 15.87
C ASP A 233 4.41 5.78 14.42
N HIS A 234 5.50 5.20 13.94
CA HIS A 234 5.50 4.40 12.73
C HIS A 234 6.47 3.24 12.91
N VAL A 235 5.98 2.02 12.71
CA VAL A 235 6.79 0.81 12.73
C VAL A 235 6.91 0.27 11.31
N ASN A 236 8.16 0.04 10.88
CA ASN A 236 8.48 -0.65 9.65
C ASN A 236 8.96 -2.06 9.98
N GLU A 237 8.05 -3.02 9.92
CA GLU A 237 8.32 -4.42 10.27
C GLU A 237 9.39 -5.07 9.39
N ILE A 238 9.49 -4.66 8.12
CA ILE A 238 10.43 -5.31 7.19
C ILE A 238 11.86 -4.95 7.53
N MET A 239 12.09 -3.69 7.87
CA MET A 239 13.43 -3.22 8.21
C MET A 239 13.70 -3.32 9.71
N SER A 240 12.72 -3.73 10.52
CA SER A 240 12.76 -3.67 11.99
C SER A 240 13.24 -2.32 12.50
N GLN A 241 12.71 -1.27 11.87
CA GLN A 241 12.98 0.12 12.15
C GLN A 241 11.67 0.79 12.56
N GLY A 242 11.78 1.91 13.25
CA GLY A 242 10.61 2.69 13.58
C GLY A 242 10.97 3.97 14.30
N TRP A 243 9.98 4.81 14.50
CA TRP A 243 10.11 6.00 15.32
C TRP A 243 8.83 6.21 16.12
N SER A 244 8.96 6.90 17.24
CA SER A 244 7.83 7.43 18.00
C SER A 244 8.11 8.86 18.42
N VAL A 245 7.04 9.65 18.53
CA VAL A 245 7.05 11.01 19.09
C VAL A 245 6.04 11.05 20.22
N LEU A 246 6.49 11.54 21.36
CA LEU A 246 5.71 11.70 22.58
C LEU A 246 5.59 13.19 22.90
N ALA A 247 4.37 13.68 22.92
CA ALA A 247 4.02 15.01 23.38
C ALA A 247 3.38 14.92 24.77
N VAL A 248 3.84 15.75 25.71
CA VAL A 248 3.24 15.86 27.05
C VAL A 248 2.87 17.30 27.32
N GLY A 249 1.60 17.53 27.67
CA GLY A 249 1.12 18.88 27.96
C GLY A 249 -0.34 18.91 28.41
N PRO A 250 -0.82 20.09 28.82
CA PRO A 250 -2.20 20.25 29.27
C PRO A 250 -3.17 20.15 28.10
N ALA A 251 -4.24 19.38 28.28
CA ALA A 251 -5.37 19.32 27.38
C ALA A 251 -6.49 20.27 27.83
N ARG A 252 -7.04 21.04 26.89
CA ARG A 252 -8.12 22.00 27.14
C ARG A 252 -9.18 21.92 26.07
N VAL A 253 -10.42 22.25 26.43
CA VAL A 253 -11.48 22.49 25.46
C VAL A 253 -11.18 23.79 24.72
N VAL A 254 -11.33 23.78 23.41
CA VAL A 254 -11.27 24.99 22.59
C VAL A 254 -12.67 25.60 22.57
N THR A 255 -12.83 26.75 23.24
CA THR A 255 -14.12 27.46 23.34
C THR A 255 -14.14 28.78 22.57
N ASP A 256 -12.98 29.32 22.19
CA ASP A 256 -12.87 30.52 21.37
C ASP A 256 -13.44 30.25 19.97
N PRO A 257 -14.51 30.94 19.54
CA PRO A 257 -15.12 30.74 18.22
C PRO A 257 -14.14 30.91 17.05
N ASP A 258 -13.15 31.80 17.16
CA ASP A 258 -12.18 32.01 16.10
C ASP A 258 -11.15 30.87 16.04
N GLU A 259 -10.77 30.31 17.18
CA GLU A 259 -9.91 29.13 17.26
C GLU A 259 -10.64 27.87 16.74
N VAL A 260 -11.91 27.70 17.11
CA VAL A 260 -12.78 26.63 16.57
C VAL A 260 -12.92 26.74 15.05
N ARG A 261 -13.13 27.96 14.53
CA ARG A 261 -13.21 28.20 13.08
C ARG A 261 -11.89 27.85 12.39
N ARG A 262 -10.75 28.33 12.91
CA ARG A 262 -9.42 28.01 12.37
C ARG A 262 -9.15 26.51 12.32
N LEU A 263 -9.45 25.78 13.40
CA LEU A 263 -9.29 24.33 13.45
C LEU A 263 -10.22 23.61 12.47
N THR A 264 -11.43 24.13 12.29
CA THR A 264 -12.41 23.56 11.37
C THR A 264 -12.05 23.80 9.91
N ASP A 265 -11.60 25.00 9.56
CA ASP A 265 -11.19 25.36 8.20
C ASP A 265 -9.90 24.64 7.77
N ARG A 266 -9.04 24.30 8.73
CA ARG A 266 -7.76 23.59 8.50
C ARG A 266 -7.85 22.09 8.74
N ALA A 267 -9.00 21.55 9.11
CA ALA A 267 -9.16 20.12 9.32
C ALA A 267 -8.97 19.39 7.98
N HIS A 268 -7.91 18.59 7.87
CA HIS A 268 -7.62 17.78 6.70
C HIS A 268 -8.42 16.48 6.70
N THR A 269 -8.89 16.03 7.87
CA THR A 269 -9.54 14.72 8.03
C THR A 269 -10.81 14.82 8.89
N GLU A 270 -11.90 14.20 8.43
CA GLU A 270 -13.06 13.92 9.27
C GLU A 270 -12.74 12.80 10.28
N PRO A 271 -13.19 12.88 11.54
CA PRO A 271 -12.97 11.81 12.51
C PRO A 271 -13.49 10.45 11.99
N TRP A 272 -12.62 9.44 11.97
CA TRP A 272 -12.97 8.09 11.48
C TRP A 272 -14.13 7.44 12.24
N ALA A 273 -14.28 7.77 13.52
CA ALA A 273 -15.46 7.42 14.27
C ALA A 273 -16.54 8.47 13.94
N GLY A 274 -17.45 8.14 13.02
CA GLY A 274 -18.51 9.05 12.56
C GLY A 274 -19.39 9.65 13.67
N GLY A 275 -20.23 10.61 13.30
CA GLY A 275 -21.11 11.38 14.20
C GLY A 275 -20.68 12.85 14.34
N GLU A 276 -21.59 13.69 14.84
CA GLU A 276 -21.34 15.11 15.10
C GLU A 276 -20.40 15.30 16.30
N ARG A 277 -19.09 15.35 16.01
CA ARG A 277 -18.03 15.60 17.01
C ARG A 277 -17.62 17.06 16.96
N GLU A 278 -18.40 17.92 17.61
CA GLU A 278 -18.17 19.37 17.58
C GLU A 278 -17.15 19.85 18.63
N MET A 279 -16.87 19.04 19.66
CA MET A 279 -15.99 19.44 20.74
C MET A 279 -14.52 19.27 20.33
N TRP A 280 -13.82 20.40 20.20
CA TRP A 280 -12.38 20.43 20.01
C TRP A 280 -11.64 20.37 21.35
N VAL A 281 -10.66 19.47 21.42
CA VAL A 281 -9.68 19.39 22.50
C VAL A 281 -8.32 19.73 21.92
N SER A 282 -7.59 20.62 22.58
CA SER A 282 -6.24 21.04 22.19
C SER A 282 -5.24 20.68 23.29
N ILE A 283 -4.10 20.14 22.88
CA ILE A 283 -2.93 19.86 23.71
C ILE A 283 -1.82 20.79 23.25
N ARG A 284 -1.33 21.65 24.13
CA ARG A 284 -0.12 22.44 23.86
C ARG A 284 1.07 21.76 24.54
N PRO A 285 1.95 21.08 23.80
CA PRO A 285 3.02 20.30 24.41
C PRO A 285 3.98 21.19 25.20
N ARG A 286 4.27 20.83 26.45
CA ARG A 286 5.38 21.39 27.24
C ARG A 286 6.67 20.62 27.02
N SER A 287 6.53 19.36 26.64
CA SER A 287 7.63 18.48 26.25
C SER A 287 7.25 17.77 24.95
N LEU A 288 8.20 17.71 24.03
CA LEU A 288 8.09 16.97 22.78
C LEU A 288 9.40 16.18 22.59
N THR A 289 9.33 14.87 22.75
CA THR A 289 10.48 13.97 22.62
C THR A 289 10.23 12.95 21.53
N GLY A 290 11.30 12.41 20.96
CA GLY A 290 11.18 11.37 19.96
C GLY A 290 12.28 10.33 20.09
N ARG A 291 11.98 9.15 19.58
CA ARG A 291 12.87 8.00 19.57
C ARG A 291 12.87 7.40 18.17
N ARG A 292 14.03 6.95 17.70
CA ARG A 292 14.16 6.18 16.46
C ARG A 292 14.97 4.93 16.71
N ILE A 293 14.53 3.83 16.13
CA ILE A 293 15.29 2.58 16.04
C ILE A 293 15.80 2.45 14.61
N SER A 294 17.13 2.34 14.47
CA SER A 294 17.82 2.13 13.20
C SER A 294 18.94 1.09 13.35
N PRO A 295 19.42 0.48 12.25
CA PRO A 295 20.65 -0.30 12.27
C PRO A 295 21.82 0.57 12.77
N ALA A 296 22.79 -0.04 13.45
CA ALA A 296 24.06 0.62 13.73
C ALA A 296 24.76 0.96 12.40
N ASP A 297 25.33 2.16 12.29
CA ASP A 297 26.25 2.48 11.21
C ASP A 297 27.47 1.54 11.32
N GLN A 298 27.80 0.83 10.24
CA GLN A 298 28.98 -0.04 10.16
C GLN A 298 30.28 0.76 10.13
#